data_AF-A0A147BHZ1-F1
#
_entry.id   AF-A0A147BHZ1-F1
#
_cell.length_a   1.000
_cell.length_b   1.000
_cell.length_c   1.000
_cell.angle_alpha   90.00
_cell.angle_beta   90.00
_cell.angle_gamma   90.00
#
_symmetry.space_group_name_H-M   'P 1'
#
loop_
_entity.id
_entity.type
_entity.pdbx_description
1 polymer ?
#
loop_
_entity_poly.entity_id
_entity_poly.type
_entity_poly.pdbx_seq_one_letter_code
_entity_poly.pdbx_strand_id
1 'polypeptide(L)'
;MKSWVLCMALGGIMVGASTISMVQNITLGVHFVCDTSLVKAREEKKHITALEEYLSIFLHAVELYLRESECPTVKLVLTGVYESTAEEESLFEKTEYEFGVKTLDPTFTLGMFQMWVQSNIKFEDDDVVFLLTSLQIDDHVGRGVSKHGYSYFGEICSLGVGLVRDSGFMFDGVIHMARQIAHMLGSPWDISDTCPESSRTLMAPVSGPIILSECTKDALRQQYNNYTMKNVCWKKNLKPDASSNWSLPATYFKTENYCSTRHPLRVFECPDGNTNHIADASKCFMVCCVNNTKDARGFKYSVPDGTPCGDNKSTPTPARAYSMPVPVPVFQQWRGYSRPAVQTPVYHYCGISGHIIRNCRRRWDDLRYSEERRTTQR
;
A
#
# COMPACT_ATOMS: atom_id res chain seq x y z
N MET A 1 56.84 -38.65 -20.38
CA MET A 1 57.40 -38.27 -19.05
C MET A 1 56.27 -38.32 -18.04
N LYS A 2 56.28 -39.33 -17.17
CA LYS A 2 55.41 -39.46 -16.00
C LYS A 2 56.30 -39.25 -14.79
N SER A 3 55.96 -38.29 -13.92
CA SER A 3 56.55 -38.18 -12.58
C SER A 3 55.42 -37.96 -11.59
N TRP A 4 55.33 -38.87 -10.63
CA TRP A 4 54.62 -38.70 -9.37
C TRP A 4 55.34 -37.66 -8.51
N VAL A 5 54.59 -36.87 -7.72
CA VAL A 5 54.91 -36.55 -6.31
C VAL A 5 53.62 -36.22 -5.55
N LEU A 6 53.48 -36.90 -4.41
CA LEU A 6 52.68 -36.64 -3.21
C LEU A 6 52.26 -35.19 -2.92
N CYS A 7 51.04 -35.00 -2.43
CA CYS A 7 50.80 -34.07 -1.32
C CYS A 7 49.98 -34.77 -0.24
N MET A 8 50.61 -34.87 0.94
CA MET A 8 50.07 -35.48 2.15
C MET A 8 48.87 -34.72 2.70
N ALA A 9 47.95 -35.50 3.27
CA ALA A 9 46.92 -35.03 4.18
C ALA A 9 47.55 -34.28 5.36
N LEU A 10 47.20 -33.01 5.51
CA LEU A 10 47.22 -32.31 6.78
C LEU A 10 45.78 -31.94 7.10
N GLY A 11 45.32 -32.42 8.26
CA GLY A 11 43.98 -32.22 8.76
C GLY A 11 43.63 -30.74 8.84
N GLY A 12 42.82 -30.28 7.88
CA GLY A 12 41.88 -29.22 8.10
C GLY A 12 40.55 -29.89 8.44
N ILE A 13 40.01 -29.59 9.61
CA ILE A 13 38.60 -29.83 9.90
C ILE A 13 37.85 -29.10 8.77
N MET A 14 37.35 -29.86 7.80
CA MET A 14 36.28 -29.38 6.94
C MET A 14 35.09 -29.23 7.86
N VAL A 15 34.97 -28.04 8.49
CA VAL A 15 33.66 -27.55 8.86
C VAL A 15 32.95 -27.43 7.52
N GLY A 16 32.20 -28.48 7.17
CA GLY A 16 31.27 -28.43 6.08
C GLY A 16 30.37 -27.25 6.39
N ALA A 17 30.60 -26.14 5.69
CA ALA A 17 29.59 -25.13 5.53
C ALA A 17 28.47 -25.84 4.76
N SER A 18 27.60 -26.50 5.50
CA SER A 18 26.25 -26.81 5.07
C SER A 18 25.64 -25.44 4.78
N THR A 19 25.84 -24.95 3.56
CA THR A 19 25.05 -23.85 3.03
C THR A 19 23.65 -24.41 2.81
N ILE A 20 22.93 -24.63 3.92
CA ILE A 20 21.49 -24.52 3.91
C ILE A 20 21.30 -23.12 3.35
N SER A 21 20.86 -23.04 2.09
CA SER A 21 20.29 -21.82 1.55
C SER A 21 19.06 -21.54 2.41
N MET A 22 19.28 -20.93 3.57
CA MET A 22 18.22 -20.44 4.41
C MET A 22 17.61 -19.30 3.60
N VAL A 23 16.51 -19.60 2.92
CA VAL A 23 15.70 -18.59 2.26
C VAL A 23 15.37 -17.55 3.33
N GLN A 24 16.00 -16.38 3.21
CA GLN A 24 15.81 -15.28 4.14
C GLN A 24 14.40 -14.74 3.91
N ASN A 25 13.52 -14.93 4.88
CA ASN A 25 12.12 -14.53 4.77
C ASN A 25 11.80 -13.47 5.84
N ILE A 26 11.05 -12.45 5.43
CA ILE A 26 10.32 -11.55 6.32
C ILE A 26 8.86 -11.97 6.20
N THR A 27 8.28 -12.57 7.24
CA THR A 27 6.86 -12.97 7.24
C THR A 27 6.08 -12.07 8.16
N LEU A 28 5.09 -11.35 7.65
CA LEU A 28 4.32 -10.36 8.39
C LEU A 28 2.85 -10.76 8.45
N GLY A 29 2.30 -10.81 9.66
CA GLY A 29 0.86 -10.86 9.88
C GLY A 29 0.25 -9.48 9.67
N VAL A 30 -0.75 -9.40 8.79
CA VAL A 30 -1.43 -8.16 8.43
C VAL A 30 -2.89 -8.25 8.82
N HIS A 31 -3.33 -7.31 9.66
CA HIS A 31 -4.72 -7.10 10.01
C HIS A 31 -5.24 -5.86 9.27
N PHE A 32 -6.39 -5.99 8.61
CA PHE A 32 -7.07 -4.85 8.00
C PHE A 32 -8.20 -4.32 8.89
N VAL A 33 -8.16 -3.03 9.16
CA VAL A 33 -9.30 -2.26 9.68
C VAL A 33 -9.96 -1.58 8.50
N CYS A 34 -11.16 -2.00 8.14
CA CYS A 34 -11.95 -1.44 7.05
C CYS A 34 -12.91 -0.40 7.60
N ASP A 35 -12.76 0.85 7.16
CA ASP A 35 -13.66 1.90 7.59
C ASP A 35 -15.04 1.80 6.94
N THR A 36 -16.02 2.47 7.56
CA THR A 36 -17.39 2.55 7.09
C THR A 36 -17.50 3.09 5.67
N SER A 37 -16.57 3.93 5.23
CA SER A 37 -16.56 4.47 3.87
C SER A 37 -16.26 3.37 2.84
N LEU A 38 -15.29 2.50 3.13
CA LEU A 38 -14.91 1.37 2.27
C LEU A 38 -16.03 0.33 2.22
N VAL A 39 -16.59 -0.03 3.38
CA VAL A 39 -17.70 -0.99 3.46
C VAL A 39 -18.91 -0.47 2.67
N LYS A 40 -19.29 0.79 2.90
CA LYS A 40 -20.39 1.44 2.16
C LYS A 40 -20.15 1.49 0.66
N ALA A 41 -18.93 1.80 0.22
CA ALA A 41 -18.59 1.84 -1.21
C ALA A 41 -18.80 0.47 -1.88
N ARG A 42 -18.50 -0.62 -1.18
CA ARG A 42 -18.75 -1.99 -1.66
C ARG A 42 -20.23 -2.32 -1.74
N GLU A 43 -21.01 -1.94 -0.72
CA GLU A 43 -22.46 -2.13 -0.69
C GLU A 43 -23.15 -1.38 -1.83
N GLU A 44 -22.77 -0.12 -2.06
CA GLU A 44 -23.33 0.71 -3.14
C GLU A 44 -23.05 0.12 -4.53
N LYS A 45 -21.88 -0.50 -4.69
CA LYS A 45 -21.50 -1.23 -5.91
C LYS A 45 -22.11 -2.63 -6.01
N LYS A 46 -22.76 -3.12 -4.95
CA LYS A 46 -23.43 -4.43 -4.89
C LYS A 46 -22.48 -5.60 -5.18
N HIS A 47 -21.25 -5.51 -4.68
CA HIS A 47 -20.31 -6.61 -4.77
C HIS A 47 -20.81 -7.81 -3.96
N ILE A 48 -20.72 -9.00 -4.55
CA ILE A 48 -21.19 -10.25 -3.96
C ILE A 48 -20.08 -11.00 -3.23
N THR A 49 -18.83 -10.71 -3.58
CA THR A 49 -17.64 -11.30 -2.97
C THR A 49 -17.51 -10.83 -1.53
N ALA A 50 -17.19 -11.76 -0.62
CA ALA A 50 -16.96 -11.44 0.79
C ALA A 50 -15.79 -10.45 0.95
N LEU A 51 -15.85 -9.59 1.97
CA LEU A 51 -14.80 -8.59 2.24
C LEU A 51 -13.45 -9.28 2.53
N GLU A 52 -13.45 -10.34 3.32
CA GLU A 52 -12.25 -11.11 3.63
C GLU A 52 -11.60 -11.72 2.38
N GLU A 53 -12.39 -12.25 1.44
CA GLU A 53 -11.88 -12.78 0.17
C GLU A 53 -11.27 -11.66 -0.69
N TYR A 54 -11.91 -10.49 -0.76
CA TYR A 54 -11.33 -9.32 -1.43
C TYR A 54 -9.99 -8.93 -0.80
N LEU A 55 -9.89 -8.89 0.53
CA LEU A 55 -8.68 -8.49 1.23
C LEU A 55 -7.56 -9.53 1.13
N SER A 56 -7.90 -10.82 1.05
CA SER A 56 -6.93 -11.88 0.75
C SER A 56 -6.32 -11.67 -0.65
N ILE A 57 -7.14 -11.40 -1.66
CA ILE A 57 -6.67 -11.11 -3.03
C ILE A 57 -5.85 -9.82 -3.07
N PHE A 58 -6.30 -8.79 -2.35
CA PHE A 58 -5.60 -7.52 -2.21
C PHE A 58 -4.20 -7.75 -1.63
N LEU A 59 -4.08 -8.49 -0.52
CA LEU A 59 -2.81 -8.76 0.14
C LEU A 59 -1.87 -9.61 -0.72
N HIS A 60 -2.38 -10.61 -1.44
CA HIS A 60 -1.57 -11.39 -2.39
C HIS A 60 -1.01 -10.51 -3.51
N ALA A 61 -1.81 -9.59 -4.05
CA ALA A 61 -1.33 -8.65 -5.07
C ALA A 61 -0.23 -7.72 -4.51
N VAL A 62 -0.35 -7.29 -3.24
CA VAL A 62 0.68 -6.51 -2.53
C VAL A 62 1.97 -7.31 -2.38
N GLU A 63 1.89 -8.59 -1.98
CA GLU A 63 3.05 -9.48 -1.85
C GLU A 63 3.83 -9.60 -3.16
N LEU A 64 3.15 -9.68 -4.31
CA LEU A 64 3.81 -9.80 -5.62
C LEU A 64 4.71 -8.59 -5.93
N TYR A 65 4.32 -7.38 -5.55
CA TYR A 65 5.17 -6.18 -5.74
C TYR A 65 6.45 -6.23 -4.91
N LEU A 66 6.42 -6.91 -3.76
CA LEU A 66 7.55 -7.02 -2.85
C LEU A 66 8.44 -8.23 -3.13
N ARG A 67 7.94 -9.20 -3.91
CA ARG A 67 8.62 -10.47 -4.19
C ARG A 67 9.94 -10.32 -4.96
N GLU A 68 10.09 -9.26 -5.75
CA GLU A 68 11.32 -8.99 -6.52
C GLU A 68 12.56 -8.71 -5.66
N SER A 69 12.41 -8.61 -4.34
CA SER A 69 13.54 -8.46 -3.44
C SER A 69 14.44 -9.69 -3.46
N GLU A 70 13.85 -10.89 -3.66
CA GLU A 70 14.43 -12.26 -3.63
C GLU A 70 15.18 -12.63 -2.33
N CYS A 71 15.96 -11.71 -1.75
CA CYS A 71 16.71 -11.82 -0.52
C CYS A 71 16.67 -10.46 0.22
N PRO A 72 15.89 -10.32 1.31
CA PRO A 72 14.93 -11.29 1.84
C PRO A 72 13.65 -11.35 0.99
N THR A 73 13.00 -12.51 0.90
CA THR A 73 11.63 -12.60 0.37
C THR A 73 10.64 -12.07 1.41
N VAL A 74 9.77 -11.15 1.04
CA VAL A 74 8.69 -10.66 1.90
C VAL A 74 7.45 -11.51 1.66
N LYS A 75 6.86 -12.03 2.74
CA LYS A 75 5.63 -12.82 2.75
C LYS A 75 4.61 -12.14 3.66
N LEU A 76 3.38 -12.04 3.18
CA LEU A 76 2.30 -11.37 3.90
C LEU A 76 1.19 -12.39 4.20
N VAL A 77 0.71 -12.40 5.43
CA VAL A 77 -0.34 -13.32 5.89
C VAL A 77 -1.48 -12.48 6.43
N LEU A 78 -2.69 -12.67 5.90
CA LEU A 78 -3.88 -12.03 6.44
C LEU A 78 -4.18 -12.65 7.81
N THR A 79 -4.08 -11.88 8.89
CA THR A 79 -4.34 -12.35 10.27
C THR A 79 -5.73 -11.98 10.76
N GLY A 80 -6.33 -10.93 10.20
CA GLY A 80 -7.66 -10.50 10.60
C GLY A 80 -8.24 -9.42 9.70
N VAL A 81 -9.56 -9.30 9.76
CA VAL A 81 -10.35 -8.23 9.16
C VAL A 81 -11.30 -7.70 10.22
N TYR A 82 -11.29 -6.39 10.42
CA TYR A 82 -12.16 -5.70 11.35
C TYR A 82 -12.87 -4.55 10.66
N GLU A 83 -14.20 -4.55 10.69
CA GLU A 83 -15.00 -3.41 10.23
C GLU A 83 -15.16 -2.43 11.39
N SER A 84 -14.62 -1.21 11.24
CA SER A 84 -14.76 -0.19 12.29
C SER A 84 -16.14 0.47 12.27
N THR A 85 -16.54 1.04 13.38
CA THR A 85 -17.78 1.82 13.47
C THR A 85 -17.55 3.31 13.25
N ALA A 86 -18.63 4.04 12.92
CA ALA A 86 -18.56 5.49 12.76
C ALA A 86 -18.13 6.21 14.06
N GLU A 87 -18.45 5.64 15.23
CA GLU A 87 -18.04 6.14 16.53
C GLU A 87 -16.52 5.97 16.74
N GLU A 88 -15.97 4.81 16.41
CA GLU A 88 -14.52 4.56 16.48
C GLU A 88 -13.77 5.51 15.54
N GLU A 89 -14.28 5.71 14.34
CA GLU A 89 -13.71 6.63 13.34
C GLU A 89 -13.84 8.12 13.67
N SER A 90 -14.71 8.49 14.62
CA SER A 90 -14.85 9.89 15.04
C SER A 90 -13.59 10.43 15.72
N LEU A 91 -12.69 9.53 16.14
CA LEU A 91 -11.37 9.83 16.68
C LEU A 91 -10.36 10.21 15.58
N PHE A 92 -10.64 9.89 14.32
CA PHE A 92 -9.73 10.18 13.20
C PHE A 92 -9.95 11.59 12.68
N GLU A 93 -8.86 12.28 12.35
CA GLU A 93 -8.92 13.66 11.89
C GLU A 93 -9.39 13.71 10.43
N LYS A 94 -10.61 14.21 10.23
CA LYS A 94 -11.26 14.38 8.93
C LYS A 94 -11.34 15.88 8.60
N THR A 95 -10.89 16.27 7.42
CA THR A 95 -11.08 17.63 6.90
C THR A 95 -12.23 17.62 5.88
N GLU A 96 -13.21 18.49 6.08
CA GLU A 96 -14.34 18.69 5.17
C GLU A 96 -14.16 20.00 4.39
N TYR A 97 -14.14 19.90 3.06
CA TYR A 97 -14.00 21.02 2.13
C TYR A 97 -15.35 21.53 1.64
N GLU A 98 -15.32 22.64 0.90
CA GLU A 98 -16.47 23.12 0.13
C GLU A 98 -17.06 21.97 -0.70
N PHE A 99 -18.39 21.93 -0.83
CA PHE A 99 -19.15 20.84 -1.45
C PHE A 99 -19.18 19.51 -0.67
N GLY A 100 -18.74 19.49 0.60
CA GLY A 100 -18.86 18.33 1.50
C GLY A 100 -17.87 17.21 1.22
N VAL A 101 -16.77 17.51 0.51
CA VAL A 101 -15.70 16.52 0.26
C VAL A 101 -14.94 16.29 1.56
N LYS A 102 -14.97 15.06 2.05
CA LYS A 102 -14.27 14.64 3.27
C LYS A 102 -12.96 13.93 2.92
N THR A 103 -11.89 14.35 3.56
CA THR A 103 -10.56 13.77 3.42
C THR A 103 -9.99 13.42 4.80
N LEU A 104 -9.09 12.44 4.85
CA LEU A 104 -8.33 12.14 6.06
C LEU A 104 -7.03 12.94 6.05
N ASP A 105 -6.73 13.57 7.18
CA ASP A 105 -5.39 14.08 7.42
C ASP A 105 -4.46 12.89 7.73
N PRO A 106 -3.43 12.61 6.92
CA PRO A 106 -2.61 11.43 7.11
C PRO A 106 -1.80 11.45 8.41
N THR A 107 -1.28 12.61 8.82
CA THR A 107 -0.37 12.70 9.97
C THR A 107 -1.11 12.54 11.28
N PHE A 108 -2.21 13.27 11.46
CA PHE A 108 -3.03 13.16 12.66
C PHE A 108 -3.79 11.83 12.69
N THR A 109 -4.34 11.39 11.56
CA THR A 109 -5.04 10.09 11.50
C THR A 109 -4.10 8.94 11.83
N LEU A 110 -2.86 8.92 11.33
CA LEU A 110 -1.93 7.83 11.64
C LEU A 110 -1.61 7.79 13.14
N GLY A 111 -1.37 8.93 13.77
CA GLY A 111 -1.11 9.00 15.21
C GLY A 111 -2.31 8.58 16.08
N MET A 112 -3.53 9.02 15.71
CA MET A 112 -4.75 8.62 16.43
C MET A 112 -5.06 7.14 16.21
N PHE A 113 -4.88 6.63 14.99
CA PHE A 113 -5.05 5.23 14.66
C PHE A 113 -4.05 4.35 15.41
N GLN A 114 -2.78 4.75 15.50
CA GLN A 114 -1.77 4.09 16.31
C GLN A 114 -2.23 3.96 17.78
N MET A 115 -2.69 5.05 18.38
CA MET A 115 -3.18 5.05 19.77
C MET A 115 -4.41 4.16 19.95
N TRP A 116 -5.31 4.14 18.97
CA TRP A 116 -6.50 3.29 19.00
C TRP A 116 -6.13 1.80 18.90
N VAL A 117 -5.28 1.42 17.94
CA VAL A 117 -4.77 0.05 17.79
C VAL A 117 -4.08 -0.42 19.08
N GLN A 118 -3.17 0.38 19.64
CA GLN A 118 -2.42 0.03 20.86
C GLN A 118 -3.28 -0.07 22.12
N SER A 119 -4.45 0.57 22.15
CA SER A 119 -5.37 0.49 23.28
C SER A 119 -6.39 -0.64 23.15
N ASN A 120 -6.43 -1.33 22.00
CA ASN A 120 -7.41 -2.35 21.68
C ASN A 120 -6.77 -3.74 21.64
N ILE A 121 -7.11 -4.58 22.61
CA ILE A 121 -6.57 -5.95 22.79
C ILE A 121 -6.74 -6.85 21.55
N LYS A 122 -7.68 -6.53 20.66
CA LYS A 122 -7.92 -7.26 19.41
C LYS A 122 -6.69 -7.32 18.49
N PHE A 123 -5.76 -6.38 18.63
CA PHE A 123 -4.60 -6.24 17.75
C PHE A 123 -3.26 -6.53 18.44
N GLU A 124 -3.28 -7.05 19.67
CA GLU A 124 -2.05 -7.23 20.49
C GLU A 124 -1.03 -8.18 19.83
N ASP A 125 -1.52 -9.20 19.12
CA ASP A 125 -0.68 -10.23 18.49
C ASP A 125 -0.31 -9.95 17.02
N ASP A 126 -0.92 -8.93 16.40
CA ASP A 126 -0.71 -8.59 15.00
C ASP A 126 0.66 -7.91 14.78
N ASP A 127 1.32 -8.22 13.66
CA ASP A 127 2.59 -7.60 13.33
C ASP A 127 2.38 -6.21 12.71
N VAL A 128 1.36 -6.09 11.84
CA VAL A 128 1.02 -4.84 11.15
C VAL A 128 -0.50 -4.68 11.04
N VAL A 129 -1.00 -3.48 11.33
CA VAL A 129 -2.43 -3.13 11.21
C VAL A 129 -2.61 -1.98 10.23
N PHE A 130 -3.45 -2.16 9.20
CA PHE A 130 -3.72 -1.13 8.20
C PHE A 130 -5.16 -0.64 8.28
N LEU A 131 -5.35 0.69 8.34
CA LEU A 131 -6.63 1.32 8.06
C LEU A 131 -6.81 1.43 6.54
N LEU A 132 -7.82 0.74 6.01
CA LEU A 132 -8.27 0.87 4.64
C LEU A 132 -9.51 1.77 4.57
N THR A 133 -9.46 2.77 3.69
CA THR A 133 -10.51 3.76 3.52
C THR A 133 -10.79 4.05 2.06
N SER A 134 -12.05 4.35 1.72
CA SER A 134 -12.39 4.90 0.40
C SER A 134 -12.22 6.42 0.34
N LEU A 135 -12.06 7.09 1.50
CA LEU A 135 -11.83 8.52 1.59
C LEU A 135 -10.51 8.90 0.95
N GLN A 136 -10.45 10.12 0.41
CA GLN A 136 -9.18 10.67 -0.03
C GLN A 136 -8.30 10.95 1.19
N ILE A 137 -7.02 10.63 1.07
CA ILE A 137 -6.00 11.02 2.04
C ILE A 137 -5.34 12.27 1.47
N ASP A 138 -5.32 13.36 2.23
CA ASP A 138 -4.82 14.64 1.77
C ASP A 138 -3.86 15.24 2.80
N ASP A 139 -2.59 15.37 2.43
CA ASP A 139 -1.58 16.01 3.25
C ASP A 139 -1.59 17.52 2.95
N HIS A 140 -2.25 18.28 3.82
CA HIS A 140 -2.39 19.72 3.66
C HIS A 140 -1.13 20.50 4.10
N VAL A 141 -0.18 19.84 4.79
CA VAL A 141 1.04 20.46 5.33
C VAL A 141 2.23 20.24 4.39
N GLY A 142 2.27 19.10 3.69
CA GLY A 142 3.34 18.72 2.77
C GLY A 142 2.88 18.51 1.33
N ARG A 143 3.82 18.54 0.36
CA ARG A 143 3.58 17.96 -0.97
C ARG A 143 3.73 16.44 -0.88
N GLY A 144 2.89 15.80 -0.06
CA GLY A 144 3.02 14.41 0.38
C GLY A 144 3.53 13.47 -0.71
N VAL A 145 4.63 12.76 -0.40
CA VAL A 145 5.34 11.86 -1.33
C VAL A 145 4.47 10.64 -1.70
N SER A 146 3.48 10.31 -0.86
CA SER A 146 2.49 9.25 -1.08
C SER A 146 1.07 9.76 -0.79
N LYS A 147 0.33 10.10 -1.86
CA LYS A 147 -1.01 10.71 -1.78
C LYS A 147 -2.15 9.77 -1.33
N HIS A 148 -1.88 8.46 -1.27
CA HIS A 148 -2.92 7.44 -1.05
C HIS A 148 -2.48 6.39 -0.03
N GLY A 149 -1.41 6.68 0.72
CA GLY A 149 -1.02 5.86 1.85
C GLY A 149 0.03 6.55 2.70
N TYR A 150 0.04 6.21 3.99
CA TYR A 150 0.91 6.85 4.98
C TYR A 150 1.32 5.85 6.07
N SER A 151 2.57 5.89 6.52
CA SER A 151 3.11 4.95 7.50
C SER A 151 4.38 5.50 8.15
N TYR A 152 4.80 4.90 9.26
CA TYR A 152 6.09 5.19 9.87
C TYR A 152 7.24 4.56 9.07
N PHE A 153 8.39 5.24 9.03
CA PHE A 153 9.57 4.75 8.33
C PHE A 153 10.39 3.80 9.23
N GLY A 154 10.66 2.57 8.77
CA GLY A 154 11.59 1.64 9.45
C GLY A 154 11.08 1.01 10.76
N GLU A 155 9.88 1.36 11.21
CA GLU A 155 9.33 1.01 12.53
C GLU A 155 8.26 -0.11 12.47
N ILE A 156 8.38 -1.07 11.53
CA ILE A 156 7.31 -2.05 11.29
C ILE A 156 6.94 -2.93 12.51
N CYS A 157 7.87 -3.24 13.43
CA CYS A 157 7.58 -4.07 14.61
C CYS A 157 7.24 -3.28 15.87
N SER A 158 7.42 -1.96 15.86
CA SER A 158 7.24 -1.06 17.02
C SER A 158 6.01 -0.17 16.82
N LEU A 159 5.83 0.33 15.61
CA LEU A 159 4.74 1.19 15.16
C LEU A 159 4.18 0.67 13.83
N GLY A 160 3.92 -0.64 13.75
CA GLY A 160 3.39 -1.34 12.58
C GLY A 160 1.96 -0.95 12.22
N VAL A 161 1.71 0.33 11.99
CA VAL A 161 0.42 0.84 11.53
C VAL A 161 0.57 1.66 10.26
N GLY A 162 -0.42 1.57 9.39
CA GLY A 162 -0.45 2.32 8.15
C GLY A 162 -1.87 2.70 7.71
N LEU A 163 -1.95 3.73 6.88
CA LEU A 163 -3.17 4.17 6.21
C LEU A 163 -3.03 3.87 4.73
N VAL A 164 -4.08 3.36 4.10
CA VAL A 164 -4.12 3.16 2.65
C VAL A 164 -5.52 3.51 2.14
N ARG A 165 -5.56 4.30 1.06
CA ARG A 165 -6.79 4.50 0.32
C ARG A 165 -7.00 3.34 -0.63
N ASP A 166 -8.15 2.70 -0.52
CA ASP A 166 -8.66 1.72 -1.45
C ASP A 166 -10.17 1.92 -1.63
N SER A 167 -10.64 1.82 -2.86
CA SER A 167 -12.07 1.92 -3.18
C SER A 167 -12.90 0.78 -2.58
N GLY A 168 -12.26 -0.31 -2.15
CA GLY A 168 -12.89 -1.54 -1.71
C GLY A 168 -13.34 -2.42 -2.86
N PHE A 169 -13.15 -2.04 -4.13
CA PHE A 169 -13.65 -2.82 -5.25
C PHE A 169 -12.78 -2.81 -6.52
N MET A 170 -11.74 -1.97 -6.58
CA MET A 170 -10.83 -1.87 -7.72
C MET A 170 -9.45 -2.47 -7.47
N PHE A 171 -9.10 -2.77 -6.23
CA PHE A 171 -7.71 -2.99 -5.81
C PHE A 171 -6.80 -1.78 -6.09
N ASP A 172 -7.34 -0.55 -6.07
CA ASP A 172 -6.57 0.66 -6.36
C ASP A 172 -5.62 1.06 -5.22
N GLY A 173 -5.77 0.47 -4.04
CA GLY A 173 -4.85 0.62 -2.90
C GLY A 173 -3.63 -0.31 -2.91
N VAL A 174 -3.58 -1.35 -3.75
CA VAL A 174 -2.52 -2.41 -3.70
C VAL A 174 -1.13 -1.80 -3.77
N ILE A 175 -0.91 -0.97 -4.78
CA ILE A 175 0.35 -0.24 -5.00
C ILE A 175 0.75 0.64 -3.80
N HIS A 176 -0.24 1.25 -3.15
CA HIS A 176 -0.02 2.16 -2.04
C HIS A 176 0.32 1.41 -0.76
N MET A 177 -0.32 0.27 -0.52
CA MET A 177 0.04 -0.61 0.58
C MET A 177 1.43 -1.21 0.38
N ALA A 178 1.79 -1.68 -0.82
CA ALA A 178 3.12 -2.20 -1.11
C ALA A 178 4.22 -1.15 -0.81
N ARG A 179 3.99 0.11 -1.19
CA ARG A 179 4.85 1.24 -0.82
C ARG A 179 4.96 1.41 0.68
N GLN A 180 3.84 1.39 1.41
CA GLN A 180 3.86 1.57 2.87
C GLN A 180 4.58 0.41 3.58
N ILE A 181 4.41 -0.83 3.15
CA ILE A 181 5.15 -1.97 3.73
C ILE A 181 6.65 -1.82 3.47
N ALA A 182 7.07 -1.49 2.25
CA ALA A 182 8.48 -1.23 1.95
C ALA A 182 9.04 -0.07 2.79
N HIS A 183 8.27 1.00 2.97
CA HIS A 183 8.62 2.15 3.80
C HIS A 183 8.78 1.78 5.29
N MET A 184 7.85 1.00 5.84
CA MET A 184 7.93 0.48 7.21
C MET A 184 9.10 -0.51 7.40
N LEU A 185 9.50 -1.21 6.34
CA LEU A 185 10.71 -2.05 6.29
C LEU A 185 12.00 -1.24 6.08
N GLY A 186 11.93 0.09 6.07
CA GLY A 186 13.10 0.97 6.02
C GLY A 186 13.53 1.37 4.61
N SER A 187 12.74 1.09 3.58
CA SER A 187 13.02 1.57 2.23
C SER A 187 12.76 3.07 2.11
N PRO A 188 13.76 3.87 1.71
CA PRO A 188 13.53 5.28 1.44
C PRO A 188 12.70 5.46 0.17
N TRP A 189 12.16 6.66 -0.02
CA TRP A 189 11.61 7.09 -1.31
C TRP A 189 12.74 7.19 -2.34
N ASP A 190 12.46 6.77 -3.58
CA ASP A 190 13.40 6.90 -4.70
C ASP A 190 13.43 8.38 -5.14
N ILE A 191 14.25 9.20 -4.48
CA ILE A 191 14.43 10.62 -4.76
C ILE A 191 15.92 11.02 -4.91
N SER A 192 16.81 10.04 -4.94
CA SER A 192 18.27 10.24 -5.03
C SER A 192 18.76 10.14 -6.47
N ASP A 193 20.00 10.55 -6.73
CA ASP A 193 20.60 10.38 -8.06
C ASP A 193 20.70 8.90 -8.48
N THR A 194 20.95 8.01 -7.52
CA THR A 194 21.05 6.55 -7.75
C THR A 194 19.68 5.92 -7.98
N CYS A 195 18.65 6.42 -7.30
CA CYS A 195 17.27 5.96 -7.42
C CYS A 195 16.36 7.18 -7.60
N PRO A 196 16.23 7.70 -8.83
CA PRO A 196 15.55 8.97 -9.07
C PRO A 196 14.03 8.83 -9.10
N GLU A 197 13.34 9.91 -8.76
CA GLU A 197 11.86 9.99 -8.64
C GLU A 197 11.09 9.73 -9.94
N SER A 198 11.77 9.86 -11.08
CA SER A 198 11.24 9.59 -12.41
C SER A 198 11.33 8.10 -12.80
N SER A 199 12.08 7.30 -12.04
CA SER A 199 12.22 5.86 -12.25
C SER A 199 10.88 5.17 -12.10
N ARG A 200 10.61 4.17 -12.94
CA ARG A 200 9.38 3.37 -12.86
C ARG A 200 9.47 2.30 -11.76
N THR A 201 9.78 2.71 -10.55
CA THR A 201 10.04 1.86 -9.39
C THR A 201 8.98 2.00 -8.31
N LEU A 202 8.86 0.99 -7.43
CA LEU A 202 7.86 0.98 -6.36
C LEU A 202 7.91 2.24 -5.51
N MET A 203 9.09 2.67 -5.08
CA MET A 203 9.28 3.79 -4.16
C MET A 203 9.45 5.15 -4.86
N ALA A 204 9.28 5.23 -6.18
CA ALA A 204 9.29 6.49 -6.91
C ALA A 204 8.00 7.30 -6.69
N PRO A 205 8.10 8.58 -6.29
CA PRO A 205 6.91 9.42 -6.03
C PRO A 205 6.16 9.83 -7.30
N VAL A 206 6.89 10.11 -8.39
CA VAL A 206 6.34 10.74 -9.60
C VAL A 206 5.93 9.70 -10.64
N SER A 207 6.71 8.63 -10.78
CA SER A 207 6.47 7.59 -11.77
C SER A 207 5.54 6.49 -11.26
N GLY A 208 4.86 5.82 -12.20
CA GLY A 208 4.11 4.60 -11.91
C GLY A 208 5.07 3.41 -11.76
N PRO A 209 4.90 2.57 -10.73
CA PRO A 209 5.85 1.52 -10.43
C PRO A 209 5.70 0.33 -11.36
N ILE A 210 6.82 -0.32 -11.59
CA ILE A 210 6.88 -1.62 -12.26
C ILE A 210 7.67 -2.60 -11.39
N ILE A 211 8.83 -2.16 -10.90
CA ILE A 211 9.82 -3.04 -10.25
C ILE A 211 10.35 -2.42 -8.95
N LEU A 212 11.04 -3.20 -8.13
CA LEU A 212 11.82 -2.67 -7.00
C LEU A 212 13.11 -2.02 -7.49
N SER A 213 13.42 -0.83 -6.97
CA SER A 213 14.71 -0.18 -7.18
C SER A 213 15.83 -0.92 -6.43
N GLU A 214 17.08 -0.73 -6.83
CA GLU A 214 18.21 -1.30 -6.08
C GLU A 214 18.27 -0.71 -4.66
N CYS A 215 17.95 0.57 -4.48
CA CYS A 215 17.87 1.19 -3.15
C CYS A 215 16.83 0.50 -2.25
N THR A 216 15.68 0.12 -2.81
CA THR A 216 14.66 -0.63 -2.06
C THR A 216 15.19 -2.02 -1.70
N LYS A 217 15.77 -2.75 -2.66
CA LYS A 217 16.33 -4.10 -2.42
C LYS A 217 17.42 -4.07 -1.34
N ASP A 218 18.32 -3.09 -1.39
CA ASP A 218 19.37 -2.91 -0.41
C ASP A 218 18.83 -2.53 0.98
N ALA A 219 17.83 -1.66 1.05
CA ALA A 219 17.19 -1.32 2.32
C ALA A 219 16.56 -2.55 2.97
N LEU A 220 15.86 -3.39 2.21
CA LEU A 220 15.27 -4.63 2.72
C LEU A 220 16.34 -5.62 3.21
N ARG A 221 17.47 -5.76 2.49
CA ARG A 221 18.63 -6.56 2.92
C ARG A 221 19.22 -6.04 4.21
N GLN A 222 19.44 -4.73 4.30
CA GLN A 222 20.00 -4.09 5.48
C GLN A 222 19.07 -4.27 6.68
N GLN A 223 17.77 -4.07 6.51
CA GLN A 223 16.78 -4.29 7.55
C GLN A 223 16.84 -5.73 8.06
N TYR A 224 16.80 -6.73 7.17
CA TYR A 224 16.92 -8.12 7.58
C TYR A 224 18.21 -8.39 8.37
N ASN A 225 19.35 -7.95 7.82
CA ASN A 225 20.67 -8.18 8.41
C ASN A 225 20.84 -7.53 9.79
N ASN A 226 20.31 -6.31 9.98
CA ASN A 226 20.34 -5.57 11.24
C ASN A 226 19.57 -6.27 12.37
N TYR A 227 18.63 -7.15 12.01
CA TYR A 227 17.77 -7.87 12.94
C TYR A 227 18.01 -9.39 12.96
N THR A 228 19.02 -9.92 12.25
CA THR A 228 19.34 -11.37 12.19
C THR A 228 19.48 -12.02 13.57
N MET A 229 20.07 -11.33 14.54
CA MET A 229 20.29 -11.86 15.89
C MET A 229 19.25 -11.36 16.93
N LYS A 230 18.28 -10.54 16.51
CA LYS A 230 17.25 -9.98 17.38
C LYS A 230 15.96 -10.78 17.29
N ASN A 231 15.20 -10.83 18.38
CA ASN A 231 13.82 -11.27 18.33
C ASN A 231 12.97 -10.12 17.74
N VAL A 232 12.33 -10.36 16.61
CA VAL A 232 11.52 -9.36 15.88
C VAL A 232 10.20 -9.98 15.47
N CYS A 233 9.17 -9.15 15.32
CA CYS A 233 7.80 -9.56 15.02
C CYS A 233 7.72 -10.51 13.80
N TRP A 234 8.48 -10.23 12.73
CA TRP A 234 8.44 -11.01 11.49
C TRP A 234 9.21 -12.35 11.50
N LYS A 235 9.75 -12.75 12.67
CA LYS A 235 10.34 -14.09 12.88
C LYS A 235 9.37 -15.08 13.52
N LYS A 236 8.15 -14.65 13.84
CA LYS A 236 7.10 -15.55 14.28
C LYS A 236 6.82 -16.59 13.20
N ASN A 237 6.57 -17.84 13.60
CA ASN A 237 6.13 -18.89 12.69
C ASN A 237 4.65 -18.70 12.38
N LEU A 238 4.34 -17.70 11.56
CA LEU A 238 3.03 -17.61 10.93
C LEU A 238 2.97 -18.70 9.87
N LYS A 239 2.00 -19.60 9.99
CA LYS A 239 1.72 -20.53 8.90
C LYS A 239 0.93 -19.74 7.86
N PRO A 240 1.49 -19.46 6.66
CA PRO A 240 0.66 -18.99 5.57
C PRO A 240 -0.45 -20.03 5.38
N ASP A 241 -1.68 -19.58 5.27
CA ASP A 241 -2.80 -20.50 5.15
C ASP A 241 -2.58 -21.38 3.92
N ALA A 242 -2.36 -22.68 4.14
CA ALA A 242 -2.05 -23.64 3.09
C ALA A 242 -3.23 -23.80 2.10
N SER A 243 -4.39 -23.24 2.44
CA SER A 243 -5.63 -23.23 1.69
C SER A 243 -5.85 -21.96 0.85
N SER A 244 -5.00 -20.93 0.94
CA SER A 244 -5.22 -19.74 0.12
C SER A 244 -4.88 -20.08 -1.33
N ASN A 245 -5.89 -20.41 -2.14
CA ASN A 245 -5.76 -20.33 -3.58
C ASN A 245 -5.28 -18.90 -3.86
N TRP A 246 -4.05 -18.75 -4.36
CA TRP A 246 -3.44 -17.47 -4.70
C TRP A 246 -4.22 -16.82 -5.84
N SER A 247 -5.34 -16.21 -5.46
CA SER A 247 -6.25 -15.49 -6.32
C SER A 247 -5.70 -14.09 -6.53
N LEU A 248 -5.76 -13.61 -7.77
CA LEU A 248 -5.34 -12.28 -8.20
C LEU A 248 -6.57 -11.46 -8.58
N PRO A 249 -6.46 -10.12 -8.72
CA PRO A 249 -7.60 -9.31 -9.14
C PRO A 249 -8.32 -9.84 -10.40
N ALA A 250 -7.60 -10.43 -11.35
CA ALA A 250 -8.19 -11.06 -12.53
C ALA A 250 -9.13 -12.24 -12.21
N THR A 251 -8.93 -12.97 -11.11
CA THR A 251 -9.87 -14.02 -10.69
C THR A 251 -11.11 -13.44 -10.02
N TYR A 252 -10.96 -12.37 -9.24
CA TYR A 252 -12.08 -11.61 -8.65
C TYR A 252 -13.03 -11.07 -9.73
N PHE A 253 -12.48 -10.49 -10.80
CA PHE A 253 -13.30 -9.95 -11.89
C PHE A 253 -13.87 -10.99 -12.86
N LYS A 254 -13.75 -12.30 -12.55
CA LYS A 254 -14.54 -13.34 -13.24
C LYS A 254 -15.97 -13.42 -12.69
N THR A 255 -16.15 -13.10 -11.42
CA THR A 255 -17.45 -13.07 -10.74
C THR A 255 -18.01 -11.65 -10.65
N GLU A 256 -17.11 -10.66 -10.54
CA GLU A 256 -17.46 -9.25 -10.40
C GLU A 256 -17.29 -8.48 -11.72
N ASN A 257 -18.19 -7.54 -12.00
CA ASN A 257 -18.15 -6.81 -13.27
C ASN A 257 -17.09 -5.68 -13.23
N TYR A 258 -15.94 -5.93 -13.85
CA TYR A 258 -14.83 -4.97 -13.94
C TYR A 258 -15.21 -3.63 -14.57
N CYS A 259 -16.02 -3.61 -15.62
CA CYS A 259 -16.37 -2.35 -16.25
C CYS A 259 -17.24 -1.50 -15.30
N SER A 260 -18.20 -2.11 -14.60
CA SER A 260 -19.09 -1.41 -13.67
C SER A 260 -18.37 -0.72 -12.50
N THR A 261 -17.17 -1.20 -12.17
CA THR A 261 -16.33 -0.61 -11.13
C THR A 261 -15.52 0.58 -11.66
N ARG A 262 -15.27 0.64 -12.97
CA ARG A 262 -14.45 1.66 -13.64
C ARG A 262 -15.12 2.98 -13.94
N HIS A 263 -16.44 2.99 -14.05
CA HIS A 263 -17.18 4.18 -14.45
C HIS A 263 -18.51 4.27 -13.69
N PRO A 264 -19.00 5.48 -13.34
CA PRO A 264 -20.30 5.64 -12.69
C PRO A 264 -21.49 5.27 -13.59
N LEU A 265 -21.33 5.40 -14.91
CA LEU A 265 -22.31 4.90 -15.87
C LEU A 265 -22.24 3.37 -15.94
N ARG A 266 -23.38 2.71 -16.21
CA ARG A 266 -23.42 1.26 -16.51
C ARG A 266 -22.64 0.98 -17.77
N VAL A 267 -21.38 0.62 -17.61
CA VAL A 267 -20.49 0.24 -18.70
C VAL A 267 -20.32 -1.28 -18.73
N PHE A 268 -20.21 -1.81 -19.94
CA PHE A 268 -20.07 -3.24 -20.23
C PHE A 268 -18.75 -3.47 -20.95
N GLU A 269 -18.24 -4.69 -20.93
CA GLU A 269 -17.18 -5.04 -21.86
C GLU A 269 -17.67 -4.83 -23.30
N CYS A 270 -16.87 -4.14 -24.12
CA CYS A 270 -17.26 -3.82 -25.48
C CYS A 270 -17.39 -5.10 -26.33
N PRO A 271 -18.53 -5.31 -27.02
CA PRO A 271 -18.76 -6.53 -27.80
C PRO A 271 -17.83 -6.62 -29.01
N ASP A 272 -17.64 -7.85 -29.49
CA ASP A 272 -16.91 -8.14 -30.72
C ASP A 272 -17.48 -7.35 -31.91
N GLY A 273 -16.59 -6.70 -32.65
CA GLY A 273 -16.94 -5.83 -33.77
C GLY A 273 -17.32 -4.40 -33.39
N ASN A 274 -17.21 -4.01 -32.11
CA ASN A 274 -17.11 -2.59 -31.75
C ASN A 274 -15.76 -2.03 -32.22
N THR A 275 -15.74 -0.81 -32.75
CA THR A 275 -14.51 -0.17 -33.26
C THR A 275 -13.43 0.02 -32.18
N ASN A 276 -13.84 0.07 -30.91
CA ASN A 276 -12.96 0.19 -29.76
C ASN A 276 -12.64 -1.15 -29.10
N HIS A 277 -13.17 -2.28 -29.59
CA HIS A 277 -12.84 -3.59 -29.05
C HIS A 277 -11.34 -3.88 -29.26
N ILE A 278 -10.65 -4.28 -28.19
CA ILE A 278 -9.24 -4.68 -28.24
C ILE A 278 -9.19 -6.20 -28.18
N ALA A 279 -9.10 -6.85 -29.35
CA ALA A 279 -8.87 -8.28 -29.46
C ALA A 279 -7.41 -8.68 -29.16
N ASP A 280 -6.50 -7.70 -29.20
CA ASP A 280 -5.08 -7.91 -29.07
C ASP A 280 -4.64 -7.95 -27.60
N ALA A 281 -4.55 -9.17 -27.07
CA ALA A 281 -4.11 -9.45 -25.72
C ALA A 281 -2.66 -8.98 -25.43
N SER A 282 -1.84 -8.67 -26.44
CA SER A 282 -0.48 -8.14 -26.21
C SER A 282 -0.50 -6.74 -25.57
N LYS A 283 -1.62 -6.01 -25.69
CA LYS A 283 -1.71 -4.62 -25.25
C LYS A 283 -2.00 -4.46 -23.76
N CYS A 284 -2.43 -5.50 -23.04
CA CYS A 284 -2.81 -5.41 -21.62
C CYS A 284 -3.84 -4.31 -21.30
N PHE A 285 -4.76 -4.05 -22.24
CA PHE A 285 -5.87 -3.11 -22.07
C PHE A 285 -7.17 -3.76 -22.47
N MET A 286 -8.24 -3.38 -21.80
CA MET A 286 -9.61 -3.69 -22.17
C MET A 286 -10.42 -2.40 -22.35
N VAL A 287 -11.55 -2.50 -23.03
CA VAL A 287 -12.41 -1.34 -23.27
C VAL A 287 -13.80 -1.62 -22.72
N CYS A 288 -14.28 -0.66 -21.93
CA CYS A 288 -15.60 -0.66 -21.35
C CYS A 288 -16.50 0.33 -22.11
N CYS A 289 -17.59 -0.15 -22.67
CA CYS A 289 -18.54 0.61 -23.48
C CYS A 289 -19.74 1.06 -22.66
N VAL A 290 -20.27 2.26 -22.95
CA VAL A 290 -21.50 2.78 -22.31
C VAL A 290 -22.76 1.95 -22.59
N ASN A 291 -22.72 1.13 -23.65
CA ASN A 291 -23.79 0.21 -24.02
C ASN A 291 -23.19 -1.01 -24.74
N ASN A 292 -23.94 -2.10 -24.81
CA ASN A 292 -23.52 -3.34 -25.48
C ASN A 292 -23.77 -3.31 -27.00
N THR A 293 -23.54 -2.18 -27.65
CA THR A 293 -23.73 -2.01 -29.11
C THR A 293 -22.40 -1.76 -29.81
N LYS A 294 -22.33 -2.07 -31.11
CA LYS A 294 -21.09 -1.98 -31.91
C LYS A 294 -20.62 -0.53 -32.16
N ASP A 295 -21.52 0.43 -32.02
CA ASP A 295 -21.33 1.87 -32.20
C ASP A 295 -21.13 2.61 -30.86
N ALA A 296 -21.23 1.91 -29.72
CA ALA A 296 -21.09 2.53 -28.41
C ALA A 296 -19.69 3.11 -28.18
N ARG A 297 -19.65 4.29 -27.54
CA ARG A 297 -18.41 4.91 -27.07
C ARG A 297 -17.76 4.04 -26.01
N GLY A 298 -16.46 3.77 -26.18
CA GLY A 298 -15.64 3.01 -25.26
C GLY A 298 -14.68 3.86 -24.43
N PHE A 299 -14.37 3.37 -23.24
CA PHE A 299 -13.31 3.88 -22.36
C PHE A 299 -12.25 2.81 -22.19
N LYS A 300 -10.99 3.16 -22.46
CA LYS A 300 -9.87 2.24 -22.38
C LYS A 300 -9.31 2.20 -20.96
N TYR A 301 -9.19 0.99 -20.42
CA TYR A 301 -8.66 0.72 -19.08
C TYR A 301 -7.59 -0.35 -19.13
N SER A 302 -6.60 -0.30 -18.22
CA SER A 302 -5.70 -1.44 -18.02
C SER A 302 -6.51 -2.66 -17.60
N VAL A 303 -6.08 -3.86 -17.98
CA VAL A 303 -6.70 -5.10 -17.47
C VAL A 303 -6.37 -5.29 -15.97
N PRO A 304 -7.18 -6.06 -15.22
CA PRO A 304 -6.84 -6.45 -13.85
C PRO A 304 -5.53 -7.23 -13.76
N ASP A 305 -4.84 -7.11 -12.62
CA ASP A 305 -3.62 -7.87 -12.38
C ASP A 305 -3.86 -9.38 -12.35
N GLY A 306 -2.94 -10.12 -12.97
CA GLY A 306 -3.08 -11.56 -13.21
C GLY A 306 -3.80 -11.91 -14.51
N THR A 307 -4.27 -10.93 -15.28
CA THR A 307 -4.83 -11.18 -16.61
C THR A 307 -3.70 -11.59 -17.56
N PRO A 308 -3.81 -12.73 -18.28
CA PRO A 308 -2.79 -13.14 -19.24
C PRO A 308 -2.77 -12.17 -20.43
N CYS A 309 -1.76 -11.30 -20.48
CA CYS A 309 -1.58 -10.30 -21.53
C CYS A 309 -0.07 -10.03 -21.74
N GLY A 310 0.30 -9.41 -22.87
CA GLY A 310 1.70 -9.10 -23.20
C GLY A 310 2.56 -10.32 -23.59
N ASP A 311 3.86 -10.08 -23.78
CA ASP A 311 4.83 -11.11 -24.22
C ASP A 311 5.20 -12.10 -23.10
N ASN A 312 5.05 -11.70 -21.83
CA ASN A 312 5.25 -12.55 -20.66
C ASN A 312 3.91 -12.79 -19.96
N LYS A 313 3.35 -13.98 -20.18
CA LYS A 313 2.11 -14.43 -19.56
C LYS A 313 2.25 -14.38 -18.03
N SER A 314 1.37 -13.62 -17.37
CA SER A 314 1.08 -13.56 -15.92
C SER A 314 1.99 -12.75 -14.98
N THR A 315 2.51 -11.58 -15.38
CA THR A 315 3.04 -10.58 -14.41
C THR A 315 1.95 -9.59 -13.98
N PRO A 316 2.03 -9.00 -12.77
CA PRO A 316 1.20 -7.84 -12.39
C PRO A 316 1.28 -6.79 -13.49
N THR A 317 0.13 -6.33 -13.97
CA THR A 317 0.06 -5.28 -14.97
C THR A 317 0.32 -3.97 -14.23
N PRO A 318 1.33 -3.17 -14.60
CA PRO A 318 1.54 -1.91 -13.92
C PRO A 318 0.30 -1.03 -14.13
N ALA A 319 -0.46 -0.83 -13.05
CA ALA A 319 -1.52 0.15 -12.97
C ALA A 319 -0.90 1.50 -13.31
N ARG A 320 -1.10 1.96 -14.54
CA ARG A 320 -0.85 3.36 -14.88
C ARG A 320 -1.85 4.14 -14.05
N ALA A 321 -1.33 5.05 -13.21
CA ALA A 321 -2.06 5.88 -12.28
C ALA A 321 -3.48 6.18 -12.76
N TYR A 322 -4.47 5.81 -11.96
CA TYR A 322 -5.86 6.15 -12.19
C TYR A 322 -6.00 7.67 -12.14
N SER A 323 -5.79 8.32 -13.29
CA SER A 323 -6.14 9.72 -13.47
C SER A 323 -7.66 9.80 -13.58
N MET A 324 -8.33 10.01 -12.45
CA MET A 324 -9.64 10.65 -12.49
C MET A 324 -9.47 12.07 -13.06
N PRO A 325 -10.43 12.58 -13.84
CA PRO A 325 -10.40 13.97 -14.29
C PRO A 325 -10.45 14.89 -13.06
N VAL A 326 -9.36 15.64 -12.85
CA VAL A 326 -9.32 16.74 -11.89
C VAL A 326 -10.30 17.82 -12.40
N PRO A 327 -11.26 18.31 -11.59
CA PRO A 327 -12.03 19.49 -11.95
C PRO A 327 -11.06 20.65 -12.16
N VAL A 328 -11.12 21.29 -13.33
CA VAL A 328 -10.30 22.45 -13.67
C VAL A 328 -10.58 23.56 -12.66
N PRO A 329 -9.62 24.01 -11.83
CA PRO A 329 -9.81 25.18 -11.01
C PRO A 329 -9.85 26.39 -11.93
N VAL A 330 -10.95 27.13 -11.88
CA VAL A 330 -11.06 28.44 -12.51
C VAL A 330 -10.04 29.35 -11.82
N PHE A 331 -8.96 29.66 -12.55
CA PHE A 331 -7.95 30.63 -12.13
C PHE A 331 -8.61 32.01 -11.99
N GLN A 332 -8.73 32.51 -10.76
CA GLN A 332 -8.88 33.94 -10.52
C GLN A 332 -7.53 34.53 -10.13
N GLN A 333 -7.08 35.36 -11.07
CA GLN A 333 -5.83 36.08 -11.17
C GLN A 333 -5.63 37.08 -10.02
N TRP A 334 -4.59 36.92 -9.21
CA TRP A 334 -3.99 38.01 -8.45
C TRP A 334 -2.54 38.21 -8.89
N ARG A 335 -2.31 39.29 -9.63
CA ARG A 335 -0.99 39.78 -10.03
C ARG A 335 -0.37 40.57 -8.88
N GLY A 336 0.95 40.39 -8.74
CA GLY A 336 1.88 41.47 -8.38
C GLY A 336 2.28 41.53 -6.92
N TYR A 337 3.50 41.09 -6.60
CA TYR A 337 4.61 41.99 -6.31
C TYR A 337 5.91 41.17 -6.20
N SER A 338 6.89 41.53 -7.04
CA SER A 338 8.22 40.94 -7.10
C SER A 338 9.17 41.69 -6.18
N ARG A 339 9.96 40.99 -5.34
CA ARG A 339 11.32 41.35 -4.86
C ARG A 339 11.91 40.26 -3.92
N PRO A 340 13.24 40.20 -3.72
CA PRO A 340 14.13 39.22 -4.36
C PRO A 340 14.59 38.09 -3.44
N ALA A 341 15.16 37.06 -4.07
CA ALA A 341 15.77 35.89 -3.46
C ALA A 341 16.76 36.24 -2.34
N VAL A 342 16.50 35.67 -1.17
CA VAL A 342 17.49 35.50 -0.10
C VAL A 342 17.81 34.00 -0.06
N GLN A 343 19.06 33.67 -0.39
CA GLN A 343 19.63 32.34 -0.17
C GLN A 343 19.74 32.09 1.33
N THR A 344 19.02 31.10 1.85
CA THR A 344 19.31 30.44 3.12
C THR A 344 18.95 28.94 3.04
N PRO A 345 19.61 28.10 3.85
CA PRO A 345 20.00 26.75 3.44
C PRO A 345 18.92 25.69 3.62
N VAL A 346 19.10 24.62 2.86
CA VAL A 346 18.41 23.32 2.96
C VAL A 346 18.52 22.80 4.40
N TYR A 347 17.39 22.79 5.13
CA TYR A 347 17.26 22.02 6.35
C TYR A 347 16.63 20.67 6.02
N HIS A 348 17.45 19.63 6.04
CA HIS A 348 17.00 18.27 6.27
C HIS A 348 16.43 18.19 7.69
N TYR A 349 15.11 18.09 7.83
CA TYR A 349 14.50 17.59 9.06
C TYR A 349 14.21 16.10 8.89
N CYS A 350 15.23 15.30 9.18
CA CYS A 350 15.06 13.92 9.61
C CYS A 350 15.02 13.96 11.14
N GLY A 351 13.93 13.50 11.75
CA GLY A 351 13.76 13.44 13.21
C GLY A 351 12.58 14.27 13.70
N ILE A 352 11.41 13.63 13.79
CA ILE A 352 10.30 14.18 14.57
C ILE A 352 10.64 13.95 16.04
N SER A 353 11.03 15.05 16.69
CA SER A 353 11.31 15.19 18.12
C SER A 353 10.05 14.91 18.96
N GLY A 354 10.25 14.32 20.16
CA GLY A 354 9.22 13.99 21.16
C GLY A 354 8.36 15.15 21.69
N HIS A 355 8.41 16.33 21.07
CA HIS A 355 7.56 17.47 21.35
C HIS A 355 6.14 17.33 20.76
N ILE A 356 5.98 16.65 19.62
CA ILE A 356 4.66 16.38 19.02
C ILE A 356 3.90 15.33 19.84
N ILE A 357 4.60 14.29 20.32
CA ILE A 357 4.04 13.25 21.20
C ILE A 357 3.48 13.86 22.50
N ARG A 358 4.14 14.89 23.07
CA ARG A 358 3.64 15.60 24.26
C ARG A 358 2.34 16.38 24.00
N ASN A 359 2.16 16.92 22.79
CA ASN A 359 0.94 17.65 22.43
C ASN A 359 -0.22 16.71 22.13
N CYS A 360 0.02 15.56 21.49
CA CYS A 360 -0.99 14.51 21.33
C CYS A 360 -1.42 13.95 22.70
N ARG A 361 -0.48 13.70 23.62
CA ARG A 361 -0.79 13.23 24.97
C ARG A 361 -1.62 14.23 25.78
N ARG A 362 -1.27 15.52 25.76
CA ARG A 362 -2.06 16.57 26.44
C ARG A 362 -3.49 16.66 25.92
N ARG A 363 -3.67 16.62 24.59
CA ARG A 363 -5.00 16.70 23.98
C ARG A 363 -5.86 15.47 24.32
N TRP A 364 -5.23 14.32 24.53
CA TRP A 364 -5.92 13.09 24.98
C TRP A 364 -6.26 13.10 26.48
N ASP A 365 -5.36 13.62 27.33
CA ASP A 365 -5.65 13.83 28.76
C ASP A 365 -6.81 14.83 28.95
N ASP A 366 -6.90 15.87 28.11
CA ASP A 366 -8.02 16.83 28.10
C ASP A 366 -9.34 16.18 27.66
N LEU A 367 -9.31 15.28 26.67
CA LEU A 367 -10.50 14.54 26.22
C LEU A 367 -10.99 13.56 27.29
N ARG A 368 -10.08 12.80 27.92
CA ARG A 368 -10.39 11.90 29.03
C ARG A 368 -10.97 12.65 30.24
N TYR A 369 -10.41 13.80 30.58
CA TYR A 369 -10.91 14.65 31.67
C TYR A 369 -12.31 15.24 31.38
N SER A 370 -12.64 15.47 30.10
CA SER A 370 -13.97 15.91 29.69
C SER A 370 -15.04 14.81 29.81
N GLU A 371 -14.63 13.55 29.67
CA GLU A 371 -15.50 12.37 29.69
C GLU A 371 -15.78 11.87 31.12
N GLU A 372 -14.77 11.96 32.01
CA GLU A 372 -14.94 11.72 33.45
C GLU A 372 -15.91 12.74 34.11
N ARG A 373 -15.93 14.00 33.65
CA ARG A 373 -16.90 14.99 34.13
C ARG A 373 -18.32 14.78 33.61
N ARG A 374 -18.51 14.13 32.46
CA ARG A 374 -19.84 13.80 31.93
C ARG A 374 -20.45 12.59 32.63
N THR A 375 -19.63 11.69 33.17
CA THR A 375 -20.10 10.50 33.91
C THR A 375 -20.38 10.77 35.38
N THR A 376 -19.81 11.83 35.99
CA THR A 376 -20.13 12.26 37.36
C THR A 376 -21.34 13.22 37.46
N GLN A 377 -21.93 13.64 36.34
CA GLN A 377 -23.09 14.53 36.29
C GLN A 377 -24.39 13.86 35.78
N ARG A 378 -24.47 12.52 35.81
CA ARG A 378 -25.73 11.78 35.59
C ARG A 378 -26.21 11.07 36.84
#